data_AF-A0A2V7Z0R7-F1
#
_entry.id   AF-A0A2V7Z0R7-F1
#
_cell.length_a   1.000
_cell.length_b   1.000
_cell.length_c   1.000
_cell.angle_alpha   90.00
_cell.angle_beta   90.00
_cell.angle_gamma   90.00
#
_symmetry.space_group_name_H-M   'P 1'
#
loop_
_entity.id
_entity.type
_entity.pdbx_description
1 polymer ?
#
loop_
_entity_poly.entity_id
_entity_poly.type
_entity_poly.pdbx_seq_one_letter_code
_entity_poly.pdbx_strand_id
1 'polypeptide(L)'
;MIGNFLATAGKNRVEDRPSLEMRESEVSFQAVVDPYARADFFVSISNDGVELEEGFVTFTHLPADLLVKVGKFKAQIGKVNTQHLHTLPWPDEPLPIVDLLGSEEGWSDAGVSVSRLFPLPGDTFSELTLQVFRGET
;
A
#
# COMPACT_ATOMS: atom_id res chain seq x y z
N MET A 1 10.19 2.13 -12.02
CA MET A 1 9.88 0.75 -12.42
C MET A 1 10.66 -0.16 -11.51
N ILE A 2 9.95 -1.04 -10.81
CA ILE A 2 10.46 -1.98 -9.80
C ILE A 2 9.87 -3.35 -10.13
N GLY A 3 10.59 -4.44 -9.87
CA GLY A 3 10.08 -5.80 -10.08
C GLY A 3 10.40 -6.70 -8.90
N ASN A 4 9.52 -7.66 -8.63
CA ASN A 4 9.68 -8.65 -7.58
C ASN A 4 9.82 -10.06 -8.20
N PHE A 5 10.95 -10.71 -7.92
CA PHE A 5 11.25 -12.06 -8.42
C PHE A 5 11.64 -12.97 -7.25
N LEU A 6 10.96 -14.12 -7.14
CA LEU A 6 11.21 -15.09 -6.07
C LEU A 6 11.47 -16.48 -6.65
N ALA A 7 12.55 -17.10 -6.18
CA ALA A 7 12.92 -18.46 -6.53
C ALA A 7 12.84 -19.36 -5.29
N THR A 8 11.82 -20.21 -5.23
CA THR A 8 11.66 -21.22 -4.17
C THR A 8 12.16 -22.58 -4.64
N ALA A 9 12.88 -23.31 -3.77
CA ALA A 9 13.25 -24.69 -3.99
C ALA A 9 12.70 -25.56 -2.86
N GLY A 10 11.94 -26.61 -3.19
CA GLY A 10 11.21 -27.45 -2.24
C GLY A 10 9.69 -27.30 -2.37
N LYS A 11 8.94 -27.88 -1.44
CA LYS A 11 7.47 -27.73 -1.37
C LYS A 11 7.10 -27.15 -0.02
N ASN A 12 6.36 -26.05 -0.02
CA ASN A 12 5.77 -25.48 1.19
C ASN A 12 4.29 -25.91 1.23
N ARG A 13 3.87 -26.55 2.34
CA ARG A 13 2.49 -27.04 2.50
C ARG A 13 1.50 -25.95 2.87
N VAL A 14 2.01 -24.80 3.32
CA VAL A 14 1.20 -23.63 3.71
C VAL A 14 0.98 -22.72 2.51
N GLU A 15 2.02 -22.54 1.69
CA GLU A 15 2.03 -21.62 0.55
C GLU A 15 2.77 -22.29 -0.63
N ASP A 16 2.04 -23.10 -1.41
CA ASP A 16 2.61 -23.89 -2.51
C ASP A 16 2.75 -23.02 -3.77
N ARG A 17 3.91 -22.36 -3.90
CA ARG A 17 4.20 -21.44 -5.02
C ARG A 17 5.13 -22.08 -6.07
N PRO A 18 4.92 -21.77 -7.37
CA PRO A 18 5.84 -22.16 -8.45
C PRO A 18 7.29 -21.73 -8.19
N SER A 19 8.25 -22.58 -8.55
CA SER A 19 9.66 -22.19 -8.51
C SER A 19 10.01 -21.31 -9.70
N LEU A 20 10.74 -20.21 -9.46
CA LEU A 20 11.21 -19.24 -10.47
C LEU A 20 10.08 -18.42 -11.08
N GLU A 21 9.30 -17.74 -10.24
CA GLU A 21 8.18 -16.91 -10.66
C GLU A 21 8.49 -15.41 -10.51
N MET A 22 8.10 -14.63 -11.52
CA MET A 22 8.02 -13.17 -11.42
C MET A 22 6.62 -12.83 -10.91
N ARG A 23 6.54 -12.30 -9.69
CA ARG A 23 5.26 -12.05 -9.01
C ARG A 23 4.58 -10.82 -9.60
N GLU A 24 5.31 -9.71 -9.62
CA GLU A 24 4.81 -8.43 -10.11
C GLU A 24 5.96 -7.62 -10.71
N SER A 25 5.62 -6.80 -11.70
CA SER A 25 6.43 -5.68 -12.15
C SER A 25 5.60 -4.42 -12.05
N GLU A 26 6.10 -3.41 -11.35
CA GLU A 26 5.37 -2.18 -11.05
C GLU A 26 5.99 -0.97 -11.75
N VAL A 27 5.12 -0.11 -12.28
CA VAL A 27 5.46 1.23 -12.74
C VAL A 27 4.71 2.26 -11.91
N SER A 28 5.47 3.14 -11.26
CA SER A 28 4.94 4.26 -10.48
C SER A 28 5.02 5.58 -11.24
N PHE A 29 3.91 6.33 -11.22
CA PHE A 29 3.79 7.68 -11.73
C PHE A 29 3.44 8.60 -10.55
N GLN A 30 4.35 9.50 -10.22
CA GLN A 30 4.21 10.37 -9.05
C GLN A 30 4.51 11.80 -9.45
N ALA A 31 3.62 12.72 -9.09
CA ALA A 31 3.78 14.13 -9.42
C ALA A 31 3.20 15.03 -8.32
N VAL A 32 3.92 16.10 -8.00
CA VAL A 32 3.34 17.25 -7.29
C VAL A 32 2.56 18.05 -8.32
N VAL A 33 1.24 17.91 -8.30
CA VAL A 33 0.33 18.52 -9.30
C VAL A 33 0.12 20.00 -9.01
N ASP A 34 0.16 20.37 -7.72
CA ASP A 34 0.03 21.73 -7.19
C ASP A 34 0.89 21.82 -5.89
N PRO A 35 1.36 23.00 -5.45
CA PRO A 35 1.91 23.21 -4.10
C PRO A 35 1.21 22.48 -2.95
N TYR A 36 -0.10 22.25 -3.05
CA TYR A 36 -0.91 21.60 -2.02
C TYR A 36 -1.44 20.21 -2.38
N ALA A 37 -1.08 19.66 -3.55
CA ALA A 37 -1.59 18.36 -4.00
C ALA A 37 -0.53 17.53 -4.73
N ARG A 38 -0.46 16.25 -4.37
CA ARG A 38 0.37 15.23 -5.01
C ARG A 38 -0.53 14.12 -5.55
N ALA A 39 -0.24 13.62 -6.74
CA ALA A 39 -0.89 12.44 -7.30
C ALA A 39 0.12 11.30 -7.41
N ASP A 40 -0.32 10.10 -7.05
CA ASP A 40 0.47 8.88 -7.06
C ASP A 40 -0.35 7.75 -7.68
N PHE A 41 0.21 7.08 -8.69
CA PHE A 41 -0.37 5.93 -9.35
C PHE A 41 0.67 4.82 -9.46
N PHE A 42 0.27 3.62 -9.07
CA PHE A 42 1.10 2.42 -9.07
C PHE A 42 0.37 1.37 -9.90
N VAL A 43 0.97 1.04 -11.05
CA VAL A 43 0.41 0.09 -12.00
C VAL A 43 1.26 -1.15 -11.98
N SER A 44 0.65 -2.29 -11.67
CA SER A 44 1.31 -3.57 -11.66
C SER A 44 0.99 -4.39 -12.90
N ILE A 45 1.96 -5.20 -13.26
CA ILE A 45 1.94 -6.10 -14.41
C ILE A 45 2.36 -7.47 -13.87
N SER A 46 1.43 -8.42 -13.90
CA SER A 46 1.62 -9.79 -13.45
C SER A 46 1.18 -10.78 -14.55
N ASN A 47 1.21 -12.08 -14.24
CA ASN A 47 0.68 -13.11 -15.13
C ASN A 47 -0.84 -12.99 -15.35
N ASP A 48 -1.55 -12.37 -14.40
CA ASP A 48 -3.01 -12.20 -14.44
C ASP A 48 -3.45 -10.95 -15.22
N GLY A 49 -2.52 -10.07 -15.55
CA GLY A 49 -2.76 -8.91 -16.40
C GLY A 49 -2.12 -7.63 -15.88
N VAL A 50 -2.75 -6.51 -16.23
CA VAL A 50 -2.36 -5.17 -15.77
C VAL A 50 -3.40 -4.67 -14.79
N GLU A 51 -2.98 -4.32 -13.58
CA GLU A 51 -3.86 -3.79 -12.55
C GLU A 51 -3.37 -2.42 -12.04
N LEU A 52 -4.31 -1.57 -11.61
CA LEU A 52 -4.01 -0.39 -10.80
C LEU A 52 -4.02 -0.82 -9.32
N GLU A 53 -2.85 -0.98 -8.71
CA GLU A 53 -2.75 -1.36 -7.29
C GLU A 53 -3.17 -0.21 -6.38
N GLU A 54 -2.59 0.96 -6.62
CA GLU A 54 -2.90 2.19 -5.93
C GLU A 54 -3.00 3.35 -6.92
N GLY A 55 -3.96 4.23 -6.70
CA GLY A 55 -4.18 5.41 -7.51
C GLY A 55 -4.93 6.45 -6.70
N PHE A 56 -4.22 7.46 -6.21
CA PHE A 56 -4.78 8.44 -5.30
C PHE A 56 -4.15 9.82 -5.45
N VAL A 57 -4.90 10.82 -4.97
CA VAL A 57 -4.42 12.19 -4.79
C VAL A 57 -4.36 12.49 -3.31
N THR A 58 -3.24 13.05 -2.86
CA THR A 58 -3.01 13.53 -1.50
C THR A 58 -2.98 15.05 -1.48
N PHE A 59 -3.92 15.66 -0.78
CA PHE A 59 -3.88 17.07 -0.41
C PHE A 59 -2.99 17.21 0.83
N THR A 60 -1.86 17.91 0.67
CA THR A 60 -0.75 17.91 1.63
C THR A 60 -0.88 18.97 2.71
N HIS A 61 -1.73 19.97 2.49
CA HIS A 61 -1.86 21.11 3.41
C HIS A 61 -3.26 21.71 3.36
N LEU A 62 -4.19 21.10 4.11
CA LEU A 62 -5.51 21.67 4.34
C LEU A 62 -5.56 22.41 5.69
N PRO A 63 -6.57 23.28 5.92
CA PRO A 63 -6.74 23.96 7.19
C PRO A 63 -6.67 22.99 8.39
N ALA A 64 -6.01 23.43 9.46
CA ALA A 64 -5.69 22.62 10.64
C ALA A 64 -4.67 21.48 10.41
N ASP A 65 -3.76 21.66 9.45
CA ASP A 65 -2.66 20.73 9.15
C ASP A 65 -3.16 19.33 8.77
N LEU A 66 -4.31 19.29 8.10
CA LEU A 66 -4.92 18.04 7.66
C LEU A 66 -4.29 17.57 6.35
N LEU A 67 -4.01 16.28 6.32
CA LEU A 67 -3.66 15.52 5.12
C LEU A 67 -4.90 14.75 4.68
N VAL A 68 -5.30 14.90 3.43
CA VAL A 68 -6.45 14.18 2.88
C VAL A 68 -6.02 13.40 1.65
N LYS A 69 -6.23 12.09 1.66
CA LYS A 69 -5.99 11.19 0.53
C LYS A 69 -7.31 10.70 -0.02
N VAL A 70 -7.48 10.74 -1.34
CA VAL A 70 -8.69 10.27 -2.05
C VAL A 70 -8.27 9.41 -3.24
N GLY A 71 -8.81 8.19 -3.35
CA GLY A 71 -8.51 7.25 -4.43
C GLY A 71 -8.44 5.80 -3.95
N LYS A 72 -7.87 4.89 -4.75
CA LYS A 72 -7.57 3.50 -4.34
C LYS A 72 -6.22 3.46 -3.62
N PHE A 73 -6.19 2.98 -2.39
CA PHE A 73 -4.96 2.86 -1.61
C PHE A 73 -5.05 1.77 -0.55
N LYS A 74 -3.90 1.28 -0.10
CA LYS A 74 -3.77 0.32 1.01
C LYS A 74 -4.17 0.98 2.33
N ALA A 75 -5.02 0.30 3.09
CA ALA A 75 -5.51 0.76 4.39
C ALA A 75 -4.37 0.97 5.39
N GLN A 76 -4.43 2.02 6.20
CA GLN A 76 -3.40 2.33 7.19
C GLN A 76 -3.61 1.52 8.49
N ILE A 77 -3.52 0.19 8.36
CA ILE A 77 -3.62 -0.77 9.47
C ILE A 77 -2.26 -1.43 9.69
N GLY A 78 -1.71 -1.21 10.89
CA GLY A 78 -0.34 -1.63 11.19
C GLY A 78 0.70 -0.89 10.34
N LYS A 79 1.96 -1.33 10.41
CA LYS A 79 3.07 -0.72 9.65
C LYS A 79 3.35 -1.42 8.31
N VAL A 80 2.83 -2.63 8.15
CA VAL A 80 3.20 -3.54 7.05
C VAL A 80 2.23 -3.40 5.89
N ASN A 81 0.91 -3.31 6.14
CA ASN A 81 -0.11 -3.28 5.08
C ASN A 81 0.08 -2.19 4.02
N THR A 82 0.78 -1.10 4.34
CA THR A 82 1.02 0.03 3.43
C THR A 82 2.30 -0.13 2.60
N GLN A 83 3.04 -1.22 2.79
CA GLN A 83 4.24 -1.54 2.06
C GLN A 83 3.91 -2.45 0.87
N HIS A 84 4.65 -2.28 -0.21
CA HIS A 84 4.56 -3.17 -1.36
C HIS A 84 5.52 -4.32 -1.13
N LEU A 85 5.22 -5.51 -1.66
CA LEU A 85 5.96 -6.74 -1.41
C LEU A 85 7.47 -6.58 -1.62
N HIS A 86 7.87 -5.85 -2.67
CA HIS A 86 9.28 -5.58 -2.99
C HIS A 86 10.03 -4.71 -1.96
N THR A 87 9.33 -4.04 -1.03
CA THR A 87 9.93 -3.23 0.03
C THR A 87 10.06 -3.99 1.36
N LEU A 88 9.41 -5.15 1.48
CA LEU A 88 9.45 -5.94 2.68
C LEU A 88 10.85 -6.52 2.90
N PRO A 89 11.32 -6.60 4.16
CA PRO A 89 12.59 -7.26 4.48
C PRO A 89 12.47 -8.80 4.46
N TRP A 90 11.30 -9.34 4.12
CA TRP A 90 11.01 -10.76 4.00
C TRP A 90 10.41 -11.04 2.60
N PRO A 91 10.50 -12.29 2.13
CA PRO A 91 10.00 -12.65 0.80
C PRO A 91 8.46 -12.65 0.69
N ASP A 92 7.77 -12.85 1.81
CA ASP A 92 6.32 -13.07 1.88
C ASP A 92 5.67 -12.16 2.92
N GLU A 93 4.38 -11.89 2.74
CA GLU A 93 3.59 -11.09 3.66
C GLU A 93 3.35 -11.86 4.98
N PRO A 94 3.34 -11.19 6.15
CA PRO A 94 3.13 -11.87 7.41
C PRO A 94 1.72 -12.47 7.46
N LEU A 95 1.60 -13.68 8.00
CA LEU A 95 0.30 -14.37 8.17
C LEU A 95 -0.79 -13.49 8.79
N PRO A 96 -0.53 -12.62 9.80
CA PRO A 96 -1.58 -11.73 10.31
C PRO A 96 -2.16 -10.76 9.26
N ILE A 97 -1.40 -10.35 8.25
CA ILE A 97 -1.93 -9.55 7.13
C ILE A 97 -2.80 -10.43 6.26
N VAL A 98 -2.27 -11.57 5.80
CA VAL A 98 -2.98 -12.49 4.90
C VAL A 98 -4.29 -12.99 5.50
N ASP A 99 -4.24 -13.45 6.76
CA ASP A 99 -5.38 -14.08 7.43
C ASP A 99 -6.42 -13.07 7.91
N LEU A 100 -6.02 -11.87 8.36
CA LEU A 100 -6.95 -10.88 8.92
C LEU A 100 -7.49 -9.90 7.87
N LEU A 101 -6.67 -9.56 6.87
CA LEU A 101 -7.02 -8.60 5.81
C LEU A 101 -7.46 -9.32 4.53
N GLY A 102 -7.35 -10.65 4.49
CA GLY A 102 -8.01 -11.51 3.52
C GLY A 102 -7.30 -11.64 2.17
N SER A 103 -6.11 -11.08 2.01
CA SER A 103 -5.33 -11.19 0.78
C SER A 103 -3.83 -11.11 1.03
N GLU A 104 -3.03 -11.64 0.09
CA GLU A 104 -1.57 -11.49 0.10
C GLU A 104 -1.13 -10.05 -0.13
N GLU A 105 -1.98 -9.19 -0.67
CA GLU A 105 -1.68 -7.76 -0.88
C GLU A 105 -2.21 -6.89 0.25
N GLY A 106 -2.80 -7.51 1.28
CA GLY A 106 -3.47 -6.82 2.36
C GLY A 106 -4.77 -6.15 1.94
N TRP A 107 -5.26 -5.20 2.74
CA TRP A 107 -6.50 -4.49 2.43
C TRP A 107 -6.21 -3.22 1.64
N SER A 108 -6.66 -3.18 0.38
CA SER A 108 -6.63 -2.02 -0.52
C SER A 108 -8.02 -1.80 -1.13
N ASP A 109 -8.50 -0.55 -1.15
CA ASP A 109 -9.78 -0.19 -1.77
C ASP A 109 -9.84 1.31 -2.08
N ALA A 110 -10.80 1.71 -2.91
CA ALA A 110 -11.17 3.09 -3.14
C ALA A 110 -11.80 3.71 -1.88
N GLY A 111 -11.25 4.83 -1.43
CA GLY A 111 -11.69 5.48 -0.21
C GLY A 111 -11.23 6.91 -0.05
N VAL A 112 -11.47 7.42 1.16
CA VAL A 112 -11.00 8.71 1.65
C VAL A 112 -10.30 8.48 2.97
N SER A 113 -9.10 9.03 3.12
CA SER A 113 -8.33 9.04 4.36
C SER A 113 -8.06 10.47 4.78
N VAL A 114 -8.31 10.77 6.05
CA VAL A 114 -7.96 12.04 6.68
C VAL A 114 -6.96 11.74 7.78
N SER A 115 -5.81 12.39 7.77
CA SER A 115 -4.81 12.26 8.83
C SER A 115 -4.34 13.60 9.36
N ARG A 116 -3.91 13.59 10.61
CA ARG A 116 -3.32 14.73 11.29
C ARG A 116 -2.20 14.30 12.22
N LEU A 117 -1.11 15.05 12.18
CA LEU A 117 -0.01 14.91 13.12
C LEU A 117 -0.23 15.85 14.31
N PHE A 118 -0.11 15.29 15.51
CA PHE A 118 -0.17 15.99 16.79
C PHE A 118 1.23 16.00 17.42
N PRO A 119 1.85 17.18 17.56
CA PRO A 119 3.12 17.28 18.28
C PRO A 119 2.89 16.97 19.76
N LEU A 120 3.74 16.13 20.34
CA LEU A 120 3.78 15.83 21.77
C LEU A 120 5.04 16.48 22.40
N PRO A 121 5.12 16.60 23.73
CA PRO A 121 6.31 17.17 24.37
C PRO A 121 7.60 16.42 23.99
N GLY A 122 8.68 17.18 23.76
CA GLY A 122 9.97 16.66 23.30
C GLY A 122 9.98 16.44 21.78
N ASP A 123 10.73 15.43 21.32
CA ASP A 123 10.88 15.09 19.89
C ASP A 123 9.91 13.98 19.45
N THR A 124 8.74 13.90 20.09
CA THR A 124 7.75 12.85 19.82
C THR A 124 6.50 13.44 19.17
N PHE A 125 5.82 12.66 18.35
CA PHE A 125 4.55 13.01 17.77
C PHE A 125 3.58 11.82 17.83
N SER A 126 2.30 12.10 17.65
CA SER A 126 1.27 11.10 17.36
C SER A 126 0.57 11.45 16.06
N GLU A 127 0.20 10.44 15.29
CA GLU A 127 -0.60 10.62 14.08
C GLU A 127 -1.96 9.95 14.30
N LEU A 128 -3.04 10.66 13.97
CA LEU A 128 -4.37 10.08 13.89
C LEU A 128 -4.77 10.02 12.43
N THR A 129 -5.17 8.83 11.98
CA THR A 129 -5.73 8.61 10.65
C THR A 129 -7.12 8.01 10.78
N LEU A 130 -8.08 8.57 10.05
CA LEU A 130 -9.42 8.05 9.87
C LEU A 130 -9.64 7.75 8.39
N GLN A 131 -10.08 6.54 8.07
CA GLN A 131 -10.26 6.07 6.70
C GLN A 131 -11.65 5.47 6.51
N VAL A 132 -12.25 5.76 5.36
CA VAL A 132 -13.52 5.19 4.93
C VAL A 132 -13.32 4.64 3.52
N PHE A 133 -13.65 3.37 3.33
CA PHE A 133 -13.52 2.63 2.07
C PHE A 133 -14.87 2.24 1.52
N ARG A 134 -14.93 1.94 0.22
CA ARG A 134 -16.16 1.55 -0.48
C ARG A 134 -16.70 0.20 0.01
N GLY A 135 -15.81 -0.73 0.35
CA GLY A 135 -16.17 -2.08 0.80
C GLY A 135 -16.50 -3.05 -0.35
N GLU A 136 -15.98 -2.80 -1.56
CA GLU A 136 -16.04 -3.76 -2.67
C GLU A 136 -14.77 -4.62 -2.62
N THR A 137 -14.76 -5.65 -1.76
CA THR A 137 -13.73 -6.70 -1.75
C THR A 137 -14.08 -7.80 -2.74
#